data_AF-A0A2E6I1B9-F1
#
_entry.id   AF-A0A2E6I1B9-F1
#
_cell.length_a   1.000
_cell.length_b   1.000
_cell.length_c   1.000
_cell.angle_alpha   90.00
_cell.angle_beta   90.00
_cell.angle_gamma   90.00
#
_symmetry.space_group_name_H-M   'P 1'
#
loop_
_entity.id
_entity.type
_entity.pdbx_description
1 polymer ?
#
loop_
_entity_poly.entity_id
_entity_poly.type
_entity_poly.pdbx_seq_one_letter_code
_entity_poly.pdbx_strand_id
1 'polypeptide(L)'
;MIEEVRGRTGTELDPEVLNLGFARRAATYKRADLIFSDLERLRRIGKGRLQIVYAGKAHPADTMGKELIQNVVHSLRSLDGDLTGV
;
A
#
# COMPACT_ATOMS: atom_id res chain seq x y z
N MET A 1 -8.89 4.14 -12.52
CA MET A 1 -7.98 3.75 -11.42
C MET A 1 -7.16 2.52 -11.82
N ILE A 2 -7.77 1.37 -12.07
CA ILE A 2 -7.07 0.12 -12.44
C ILE A 2 -6.13 0.30 -13.63
N GLU A 3 -6.62 0.91 -14.72
CA GLU A 3 -5.80 1.16 -15.91
C GLU A 3 -4.62 2.10 -15.64
N GLU A 4 -4.79 3.10 -14.77
CA GLU A 4 -3.75 4.04 -14.37
C GLU A 4 -2.66 3.34 -13.54
N VAL A 5 -3.06 2.46 -12.62
CA VAL A 5 -2.13 1.63 -11.84
C VAL A 5 -1.34 0.72 -12.78
N ARG A 6 -2.02 -0.01 -13.67
CA ARG A 6 -1.36 -0.85 -14.67
C ARG A 6 -0.38 -0.05 -15.53
N GLY A 7 -0.77 1.13 -15.99
CA GLY A 7 0.07 2.00 -16.82
C GLY A 7 1.32 2.54 -16.10
N ARG A 8 1.26 2.76 -14.78
CA ARG A 8 2.38 3.31 -13.99
C ARG A 8 3.27 2.28 -13.33
N THR A 9 2.71 1.17 -12.89
CA THR A 9 3.43 0.17 -12.07
C THR A 9 3.58 -1.18 -12.77
N GLY A 10 2.84 -1.42 -13.86
CA GLY A 10 2.76 -2.73 -14.49
C GLY A 10 1.91 -3.74 -13.71
N THR A 11 1.33 -3.35 -12.58
CA THR A 11 0.52 -4.25 -11.75
C THR A 11 -0.89 -4.35 -12.27
N GLU A 12 -1.37 -5.57 -12.48
CA GLU A 12 -2.77 -5.83 -12.80
C GLU A 12 -3.60 -5.89 -11.52
N LEU A 13 -4.70 -5.13 -11.49
CA LEU A 13 -5.67 -5.19 -10.41
C LEU A 13 -6.96 -5.86 -10.91
N ASP A 14 -7.50 -6.79 -10.13
CA ASP A 14 -8.79 -7.41 -10.37
C ASP A 14 -9.95 -6.44 -10.05
N PRO A 15 -10.85 -6.13 -11.01
CA PRO A 15 -11.99 -5.26 -10.78
C PRO A 15 -13.03 -5.80 -9.78
N GLU A 16 -13.07 -7.11 -9.56
CA GLU A 16 -14.04 -7.77 -8.67
C GLU A 16 -13.54 -7.86 -7.22
N VAL A 17 -12.28 -7.50 -6.97
CA VAL A 17 -11.66 -7.55 -5.64
C VAL A 17 -11.66 -6.15 -5.01
N LEU A 18 -11.84 -6.08 -3.68
CA LEU A 18 -11.90 -4.81 -2.98
C LEU A 18 -10.56 -4.07 -3.06
N ASN A 19 -10.59 -2.87 -3.63
CA ASN A 19 -9.44 -1.99 -3.72
C ASN A 19 -9.41 -1.01 -2.53
N LEU A 20 -8.40 -1.13 -1.68
CA LEU A 20 -8.15 -0.19 -0.59
C LEU A 20 -7.03 0.79 -0.97
N GLY A 21 -7.41 2.03 -1.23
CA GLY A 21 -6.50 3.11 -1.60
C GLY A 21 -6.10 3.99 -0.41
N PHE A 22 -4.80 4.27 -0.27
CA PHE A 22 -4.28 5.33 0.60
C PHE A 22 -3.54 6.38 -0.23
N ALA A 23 -4.19 7.52 -0.52
CA ALA A 23 -3.66 8.58 -1.36
C ALA A 23 -3.47 9.90 -0.59
N ARG A 24 -2.38 10.03 0.19
CA ARG A 24 -2.11 11.23 1.01
C ARG A 24 -0.61 11.53 1.07
N ARG A 25 -0.25 12.82 1.29
CA ARG A 25 1.14 13.20 1.63
C ARG A 25 1.62 12.38 2.83
N ALA A 26 2.82 11.79 2.73
CA ALA A 26 3.42 11.02 3.81
C ALA A 26 3.83 11.98 4.92
N ALA A 27 3.13 11.88 6.05
CA ALA A 27 3.38 12.59 7.28
C ALA A 27 3.03 11.65 8.43
N THR A 28 3.87 11.61 9.45
CA THR A 28 3.82 10.61 10.54
C THR A 28 2.47 10.56 11.26
N TYR A 29 1.81 11.71 11.45
CA TYR A 29 0.49 11.75 12.10
C TYR A 29 -0.63 11.05 11.33
N LYS A 30 -0.44 10.75 10.03
CA LYS A 30 -1.46 10.08 9.20
C LYS A 30 -1.40 8.56 9.27
N ARG A 31 -0.39 7.99 9.94
CA ARG A 31 -0.25 6.55 10.21
C ARG A 31 -0.49 5.69 8.96
N ALA A 32 0.22 6.02 7.88
CA ALA A 32 0.13 5.31 6.61
C ALA A 32 0.52 3.82 6.75
N ASP A 33 1.24 3.50 7.81
CA ASP A 33 1.72 2.19 8.23
C ASP A 33 0.72 1.39 9.07
N LEU A 34 -0.38 1.99 9.53
CA LEU A 34 -1.29 1.37 10.52
C LEU A 34 -1.89 0.04 10.05
N ILE A 35 -2.21 -0.10 8.77
CA ILE A 35 -2.77 -1.35 8.23
C ILE A 35 -1.76 -2.51 8.28
N PHE A 36 -0.46 -2.20 8.34
CA PHE A 36 0.62 -3.18 8.37
C PHE A 36 1.07 -3.53 9.80
N SER A 37 0.42 -2.99 10.84
CA SER A 37 0.78 -3.30 12.24
C SER A 37 0.57 -4.77 12.59
N ASP A 38 -0.32 -5.46 11.86
CA ASP A 38 -0.61 -6.89 12.02
C ASP A 38 -0.74 -7.55 10.64
N LEU A 39 0.41 -7.92 10.08
CA LEU A 39 0.50 -8.54 8.75
C LEU A 39 -0.19 -9.91 8.71
N GLU A 40 -0.17 -10.68 9.80
CA GLU A 40 -0.83 -11.99 9.83
C GLU A 40 -2.35 -11.86 9.75
N ARG A 41 -2.92 -10.92 10.51
CA ARG A 41 -4.34 -10.62 10.41
C ARG A 41 -4.70 -10.09 9.03
N LEU A 42 -3.88 -9.20 8.47
CA LEU A 42 -4.09 -8.66 7.13
C LEU A 42 -4.10 -9.76 6.07
N ARG A 43 -3.16 -10.71 6.12
CA ARG A 43 -3.16 -11.91 5.24
C ARG A 43 -4.45 -12.70 5.38
N ARG A 44 -4.86 -12.99 6.63
CA ARG A 44 -6.03 -13.82 6.92
C ARG A 44 -7.34 -13.23 6.39
N ILE A 45 -7.50 -11.91 6.48
CA ILE A 45 -8.73 -11.24 6.04
C ILE A 45 -8.68 -10.82 4.56
N GLY A 46 -7.47 -10.54 4.04
CA GLY A 46 -7.27 -9.91 2.75
C GLY A 46 -6.95 -10.86 1.60
N LYS A 47 -6.44 -12.07 1.86
CA LYS A 47 -6.05 -13.01 0.80
C LYS A 47 -7.19 -13.30 -0.17
N GLY A 48 -6.99 -12.95 -1.45
CA GLY A 48 -7.99 -13.07 -2.52
C GLY A 48 -9.23 -12.18 -2.39
N ARG A 49 -9.23 -11.22 -1.46
CA ARG A 49 -10.38 -10.35 -1.15
C ARG A 49 -10.02 -8.87 -1.11
N LEU A 50 -8.74 -8.55 -0.96
CA LEU A 50 -8.24 -7.21 -0.78
C LEU A 50 -7.03 -6.96 -1.67
N GLN A 51 -7.03 -5.79 -2.30
CA GLN A 51 -5.90 -5.23 -3.01
C GLN A 51 -5.59 -3.86 -2.43
N ILE A 52 -4.31 -3.50 -2.38
CA ILE A 52 -3.87 -2.28 -1.70
C ILE A 52 -3.17 -1.37 -2.69
N VAL A 53 -3.52 -0.09 -2.68
CA VAL A 53 -2.89 0.94 -3.53
C VAL A 53 -2.44 2.12 -2.66
N TYR A 54 -1.13 2.32 -2.55
CA TYR A 54 -0.55 3.47 -1.87
C TYR A 54 -0.08 4.53 -2.87
N ALA A 55 -0.44 5.77 -2.60
CA ALA A 55 0.02 6.93 -3.34
C ALA A 55 0.38 8.06 -2.36
N GLY A 56 1.58 8.59 -2.49
CA GLY A 56 2.03 9.66 -1.62
C GLY A 56 3.44 10.10 -1.91
N LYS A 57 3.76 11.31 -1.46
CA LYS A 57 5.13 11.83 -1.42
C LYS A 57 5.40 12.41 -0.04
N ALA A 58 6.62 12.20 0.44
CA ALA A 58 7.16 12.92 1.59
C ALA A 58 7.77 14.25 1.11
N HIS A 59 7.89 15.21 2.01
CA HIS A 59 8.66 16.42 1.73
C HIS A 59 10.16 16.06 1.62
N PRO A 60 10.96 16.72 0.74
CA PRO A 60 12.39 16.40 0.60
C PRO A 60 13.20 16.50 1.90
N ALA A 61 12.79 17.39 2.82
CA ALA A 61 13.41 17.55 4.14
C ALA A 61 12.77 16.70 5.25
N ASP A 62 11.70 15.95 4.98
CA ASP A 62 11.00 15.13 5.97
C ASP A 62 11.53 13.69 5.94
N THR A 63 12.54 13.42 6.77
CA THR A 63 13.17 12.10 6.90
C THR A 63 12.17 11.05 7.39
N MET A 64 11.35 11.39 8.40
CA MET A 64 10.38 10.46 8.97
C MET A 64 9.29 10.09 7.96
N GLY A 65 8.82 11.06 7.16
CA GLY A 65 7.87 10.80 6.08
C GLY A 65 8.43 9.86 5.00
N LYS A 66 9.74 9.95 4.71
CA LYS A 66 10.41 9.03 3.78
C LYS A 66 10.55 7.63 4.37
N GLU A 67 10.94 7.52 5.63
CA GLU A 67 11.01 6.23 6.35
C GLU A 67 9.63 5.56 6.40
N LEU A 68 8.56 6.33 6.65
CA LEU A 68 7.19 5.83 6.61
C LEU A 68 6.85 5.21 5.24
N ILE A 69 7.20 5.89 4.14
CA ILE A 69 6.99 5.35 2.78
C ILE A 69 7.81 4.06 2.59
N GLN A 70 9.07 4.03 3.03
CA GLN A 70 9.91 2.83 2.92
C GLN A 70 9.32 1.65 3.70
N ASN A 71 8.82 1.88 4.91
CA ASN A 71 8.19 0.85 5.72
C ASN A 71 6.92 0.30 5.08
N VAL A 72 6.10 1.17 4.49
CA VAL A 72 4.91 0.76 3.72
C VAL A 72 5.32 -0.12 2.53
N VAL A 73 6.29 0.31 1.73
CA VAL A 73 6.76 -0.46 0.56
C VAL A 73 7.35 -1.81 0.99
N HIS A 74 8.11 -1.84 2.08
CA HIS A 74 8.64 -3.08 2.64
C HIS A 74 7.52 -4.03 3.10
N SER A 75 6.51 -3.48 3.79
CA SER A 75 5.36 -4.24 4.27
C SER A 75 4.54 -4.81 3.12
N LEU A 76 4.29 -4.03 2.07
CA LEU A 76 3.59 -4.49 0.86
C LEU A 76 4.32 -5.67 0.21
N ARG A 77 5.63 -5.57 0.01
CA ARG A 77 6.45 -6.66 -0.55
C ARG A 77 6.42 -7.93 0.31
N SER A 78 6.32 -7.78 1.63
CA SER A 78 6.22 -8.95 2.51
C SER A 78 4.92 -9.73 2.31
N LEU A 79 3.89 -9.11 1.73
CA LEU A 79 2.57 -9.69 1.46
C LEU A 79 2.44 -10.24 0.03
N ASP A 80 3.50 -10.15 -0.78
CA ASP A 80 3.51 -10.68 -2.14
C ASP A 80 3.15 -12.18 -2.14
N GLY A 81 2.21 -12.55 -3.01
CA GLY A 81 1.65 -13.90 -3.08
C GLY A 81 0.40 -14.14 -2.21
N ASP A 82 0.16 -13.30 -1.21
CA ASP A 82 -1.10 -13.30 -0.44
C ASP A 82 -2.02 -12.16 -0.85
N LEU A 83 -1.48 -10.96 -1.07
CA LEU A 83 -2.23 -9.77 -1.49
C LEU A 83 -1.54 -9.08 -2.68
N THR A 84 -2.33 -8.47 -3.57
CA THR A 84 -1.80 -7.57 -4.59
C THR A 84 -1.66 -6.16 -4.01
N GLY A 85 -0.46 -5.60 -4.07
CA GLY A 85 -0.14 -4.30 -3.49
C GLY A 85 0.72 -3.44 -4.41
N VAL A 86 0.42 -2.13 -4.50
CA VAL A 86 1.24 -1.14 -5.22
C VAL A 86 1.50 0.10 -4.39
#